data_AF-X0XHE1-F1
#
_entry.id   AF-X0XHE1-F1
#
_cell.length_a   1.000
_cell.length_b   1.000
_cell.length_c   1.000
_cell.angle_alpha   90.00
_cell.angle_beta   90.00
_cell.angle_gamma   90.00
#
_symmetry.space_group_name_H-M   'P 1'
#
loop_
_entity.id
_entity.type
_entity.pdbx_description
1 polymer ?
#
loop_
_entity_poly.entity_id
_entity_poly.type
_entity_poly.pdbx_seq_one_letter_code
_entity_poly.pdbx_strand_id
1 'polypeptide(L)'
;DDLMYKKFDELKKKNESLNKMLYLIYGENDFTSIIKSIPGFSKIIEENAPKDFIWEVKLIKDEGHVPYNSEYEGLKFVFSGWKFPREKLKEATFLEVKAYYSQLSEKYGYDVEIPVMVLGDLGNDMLRK
;
A
#
# COMPACT_ATOMS: atom_id res chain seq x y z
N ASP A 1 12.24 15.07 16.14
CA ASP A 1 10.81 15.35 15.94
C ASP A 1 10.56 16.58 15.07
N ASP A 2 11.17 17.74 15.37
CA ASP A 2 10.94 19.02 14.65
C ASP A 2 11.21 19.01 13.12
N LEU A 3 12.18 18.19 12.65
CA LEU A 3 12.51 18.07 11.23
C LEU A 3 11.40 17.38 10.40
N MET A 4 10.73 16.39 10.99
CA MET A 4 9.70 15.62 10.28
C MET A 4 8.42 16.44 10.10
N TYR A 5 8.00 17.17 11.13
CA TYR A 5 6.94 18.16 11.03
C TYR A 5 7.22 19.17 9.91
N LYS A 6 8.43 19.76 9.90
CA LYS A 6 8.83 20.72 8.86
C LYS A 6 8.75 20.13 7.45
N LYS A 7 9.22 18.89 7.24
CA LYS A 7 9.13 18.23 5.93
C LYS A 7 7.68 18.01 5.47
N PHE A 8 6.80 17.51 6.34
CA PHE A 8 5.40 17.32 5.96
C PHE A 8 4.67 18.64 5.75
N ASP A 9 4.96 19.67 6.55
CA ASP A 9 4.45 21.02 6.32
C ASP A 9 4.92 21.60 4.98
N GLU A 10 6.17 21.36 4.59
CA GLU A 10 6.69 21.76 3.28
C GLU A 10 5.96 21.05 2.14
N LEU A 11 5.77 19.73 2.21
CA LEU A 11 5.02 18.97 1.21
C LEU A 11 3.58 19.50 1.08
N LYS A 12 2.92 19.75 2.21
CA LYS A 12 1.57 20.31 2.26
C LYS A 12 1.50 21.71 1.66
N LYS A 13 2.45 22.60 2.00
CA LYS A 13 2.51 23.97 1.45
C LYS A 13 2.75 24.00 -0.05
N LYS A 14 3.53 23.06 -0.57
CA LYS A 14 3.79 22.96 -2.01
C LYS A 14 2.67 22.23 -2.77
N ASN A 15 1.66 21.71 -2.05
CA ASN A 15 0.63 20.83 -2.59
C ASN A 15 1.26 19.68 -3.41
N GLU A 16 2.43 19.21 -2.97
CA GLU A 16 3.20 18.18 -3.65
C GLU A 16 2.55 16.82 -3.38
N SER A 17 2.11 16.18 -4.47
CA SER A 17 1.73 14.77 -4.48
C SER A 17 2.93 13.93 -4.06
N LEU A 18 2.71 13.03 -3.10
CA LEU A 18 3.74 12.07 -2.72
C LEU A 18 3.58 10.77 -3.53
N ASN A 19 2.34 10.33 -3.77
CA ASN A 19 1.99 9.05 -4.40
C ASN A 19 2.95 7.91 -4.01
N LYS A 20 3.18 7.77 -2.70
CA LYS A 20 4.03 6.73 -2.09
C LYS A 20 3.24 5.97 -1.03
N MET A 21 3.78 4.81 -0.70
CA MET A 21 3.28 3.94 0.35
C MET A 21 4.31 3.79 1.46
N LEU A 22 3.86 3.78 2.71
CA LEU A 22 4.69 3.48 3.88
C LEU A 22 3.99 2.44 4.75
N TYR A 23 4.66 1.32 4.99
CA TYR A 23 4.26 0.36 6.00
C TYR A 23 5.31 0.36 7.12
N LEU A 24 4.86 0.56 8.36
CA LEU A 24 5.71 0.48 9.54
C LEU A 24 5.12 -0.50 10.53
N ILE A 25 5.96 -1.37 11.08
CA ILE A 25 5.56 -2.40 12.03
C ILE A 25 6.60 -2.51 13.15
N TYR A 26 6.13 -2.67 14.38
CA TYR A 26 6.99 -2.77 15.56
C TYR A 26 6.33 -3.63 16.64
N GLY A 27 7.15 -4.22 17.50
CA GLY A 27 6.70 -5.07 18.60
C GLY A 27 6.36 -4.28 19.87
N GLU A 28 5.47 -4.82 20.70
CA GLU A 28 5.16 -4.29 22.04
C GLU A 28 6.36 -4.33 22.98
N ASN A 29 7.26 -5.29 22.79
CA ASN A 29 8.48 -5.47 23.59
C ASN A 29 9.74 -4.99 22.83
N ASP A 30 9.59 -4.04 21.90
CA ASP A 30 10.70 -3.40 21.18
C ASP A 30 11.51 -2.45 22.10
N PHE A 31 12.57 -1.83 21.60
CA PHE A 31 13.33 -0.81 22.32
C PHE A 31 12.42 0.33 22.77
N THR A 32 12.65 0.82 24.00
CA THR A 32 11.87 1.92 24.58
C THR A 32 11.84 3.17 23.70
N SER A 33 12.91 3.44 22.95
CA SER A 33 12.97 4.54 21.97
C SER A 33 11.93 4.34 20.85
N ILE A 34 11.80 3.14 20.30
CA ILE A 34 10.84 2.83 19.24
C ILE A 34 9.41 2.95 19.78
N ILE A 35 9.10 2.28 20.89
CA ILE A 35 7.76 2.27 21.50
C ILE A 35 7.27 3.70 21.78
N LYS A 36 8.16 4.59 22.22
CA LYS A 36 7.81 5.99 22.53
C LYS A 36 7.72 6.89 21.30
N SER A 37 8.53 6.65 20.27
CA SER A 37 8.60 7.54 19.10
C SER A 37 7.55 7.27 18.04
N ILE A 38 7.18 6.00 17.81
CA ILE A 38 6.26 5.63 16.72
C ILE A 38 4.85 6.26 16.85
N PRO A 39 4.22 6.34 18.04
CA PRO A 39 2.94 7.02 18.18
C PRO A 39 3.00 8.50 17.76
N GLY A 40 4.06 9.21 18.16
CA GLY A 40 4.27 10.60 17.76
C GLY A 40 4.46 10.75 16.25
N PHE A 41 5.24 9.84 15.64
CA PHE A 41 5.43 9.80 14.20
C PHE A 41 4.12 9.55 13.44
N SER A 42 3.28 8.62 13.92
CA SER A 42 1.99 8.30 13.31
C SER A 42 1.07 9.52 13.30
N LYS A 43 1.03 10.26 14.41
CA LYS A 43 0.26 11.50 14.52
C LYS A 43 0.74 12.59 13.56
N ILE A 44 2.05 12.73 13.36
CA ILE A 44 2.62 13.66 12.36
C ILE A 44 2.08 13.37 10.97
N ILE A 45 2.11 12.10 10.56
CA ILE A 45 1.63 11.68 9.25
C ILE A 45 0.13 11.96 9.13
N GLU A 46 -0.65 11.57 10.13
CA GLU A 46 -2.11 11.78 10.15
C GLU A 46 -2.51 13.25 9.98
N GLU A 47 -1.80 14.17 10.64
CA GLU A 47 -2.12 15.60 10.62
C GLU A 47 -1.65 16.33 9.35
N ASN A 48 -0.57 15.84 8.72
CA ASN A 48 0.19 16.63 7.75
C ASN A 48 0.40 15.98 6.37
N ALA A 49 0.23 14.67 6.23
CA ALA A 49 0.49 14.02 4.96
C ALA A 49 -0.53 14.40 3.87
N PRO A 50 -0.11 14.47 2.60
CA PRO A 50 -1.02 14.70 1.49
C PRO A 50 -1.96 13.49 1.30
N LYS A 51 -3.15 13.72 0.71
CA LYS A 51 -4.22 12.71 0.61
C LYS A 51 -3.84 11.45 -0.17
N ASP A 52 -2.87 11.57 -1.06
CA ASP A 52 -2.37 10.50 -1.93
C ASP A 52 -1.19 9.73 -1.30
N PHE A 53 -0.79 10.07 -0.07
CA PHE A 53 0.12 9.25 0.71
C PHE A 53 -0.64 8.15 1.45
N ILE A 54 -0.36 6.90 1.09
CA ILE A 54 -1.02 5.73 1.68
C ILE A 54 -0.08 5.16 2.74
N TRP A 55 -0.53 5.01 3.97
CA TRP A 55 0.34 4.54 5.05
C TRP A 55 -0.39 3.71 6.09
N GLU A 56 0.36 2.86 6.78
CA GLU A 56 -0.12 2.09 7.94
C GLU A 56 1.02 1.90 8.94
N VAL A 57 0.68 2.02 10.22
CA VAL A 57 1.56 1.72 11.35
C VAL A 57 0.90 0.63 12.19
N LYS A 58 1.61 -0.47 12.43
CA LYS A 58 1.09 -1.64 13.14
C LYS A 58 1.95 -1.99 14.36
N LEU A 59 1.32 -2.04 15.53
CA LEU A 59 1.90 -2.59 16.74
C LEU A 59 1.53 -4.08 16.85
N ILE A 60 2.50 -4.95 17.06
CA ILE A 60 2.27 -6.38 17.27
C ILE A 60 2.50 -6.73 18.74
N LYS A 61 1.48 -7.30 19.38
CA LYS A 61 1.55 -7.76 20.77
C LYS A 61 2.51 -8.94 20.91
N ASP A 62 3.13 -9.04 22.07
CA ASP A 62 4.04 -10.15 22.44
C ASP A 62 5.28 -10.31 21.51
N GLU A 63 5.54 -9.36 20.61
CA GLU A 63 6.69 -9.36 19.70
C GLU A 63 7.78 -8.36 20.14
N GLY A 64 9.02 -8.62 19.73
CA GLY A 64 10.19 -7.80 20.03
C GLY A 64 10.63 -6.88 18.87
N HIS A 65 11.91 -6.52 18.84
CA HIS A 65 12.48 -5.70 17.78
C HIS A 65 12.40 -6.41 16.42
N VAL A 66 11.58 -5.85 15.52
CA VAL A 66 11.23 -6.38 14.19
C VAL A 66 10.42 -7.69 14.26
N PRO A 67 9.08 -7.61 14.27
CA PRO A 67 8.20 -8.79 14.22
C PRO A 67 8.47 -9.69 13.00
N TYR A 68 8.37 -11.01 13.18
CA TYR A 68 8.73 -11.99 12.13
C TYR A 68 7.90 -11.86 10.84
N ASN A 69 6.65 -11.40 10.96
CA ASN A 69 5.73 -11.24 9.84
C ASN A 69 5.84 -9.88 9.14
N SER A 70 6.82 -9.05 9.54
CA SER A 70 6.98 -7.67 9.05
C SER A 70 7.07 -7.57 7.53
N GLU A 71 7.92 -8.39 6.91
CA GLU A 71 8.09 -8.41 5.46
C GLU A 71 6.82 -8.85 4.74
N TYR A 72 6.21 -9.95 5.20
CA TYR A 72 4.98 -10.49 4.61
C TYR A 72 3.82 -9.48 4.68
N GLU A 73 3.61 -8.85 5.84
CA GLU A 73 2.54 -7.88 6.03
C GLU A 73 2.81 -6.59 5.23
N GLY A 74 4.06 -6.13 5.18
CA GLY A 74 4.47 -4.99 4.38
C GLY A 74 4.26 -5.20 2.88
N LEU A 75 4.64 -6.36 2.35
CA LEU A 75 4.41 -6.71 0.95
C LEU A 75 2.90 -6.80 0.64
N LYS A 76 2.11 -7.38 1.54
CA LYS A 76 0.63 -7.41 1.40
C LYS A 76 0.02 -6.01 1.37
N PHE A 77 0.51 -5.10 2.21
CA PHE A 77 0.05 -3.73 2.25
C PHE A 77 0.39 -2.99 0.94
N VAL A 78 1.67 -2.99 0.57
CA VAL A 78 2.17 -2.27 -0.62
C VAL A 78 1.51 -2.80 -1.88
N PHE A 79 1.48 -4.12 -2.08
CA PHE A 79 0.88 -4.74 -3.26
C PHE A 79 -0.60 -5.07 -3.06
N SER A 80 -1.30 -4.38 -2.17
CA SER A 80 -2.73 -4.58 -1.97
C SER A 80 -3.50 -4.42 -3.28
N GLY A 81 -4.31 -5.42 -3.63
CA GLY A 81 -5.08 -5.43 -4.88
C GLY A 81 -4.25 -5.68 -6.14
N TRP A 82 -3.04 -6.22 -6.06
CA TRP A 82 -2.25 -6.48 -7.27
C TRP A 82 -2.88 -7.51 -8.23
N LYS A 83 -3.75 -8.40 -7.73
CA LYS A 83 -4.47 -9.39 -8.53
C LYS A 83 -5.87 -8.92 -8.85
N PHE A 84 -6.25 -9.02 -10.12
CA PHE A 84 -7.66 -8.93 -10.49
C PHE A 84 -8.50 -9.96 -9.70
N PRO A 85 -9.61 -9.57 -9.06
CA PRO A 85 -10.39 -10.49 -8.23
C PRO A 85 -11.01 -11.61 -9.07
N ARG A 86 -10.66 -12.87 -8.74
CA ARG A 86 -11.00 -14.05 -9.56
C ARG A 86 -12.51 -14.26 -9.66
N GLU A 87 -13.23 -13.94 -8.60
CA GLU A 87 -14.69 -14.01 -8.54
C GLU A 87 -15.36 -13.02 -9.49
N LYS A 88 -14.72 -11.88 -9.78
CA LYS A 88 -15.22 -10.89 -10.74
C LYS A 88 -14.85 -11.21 -12.18
N LEU A 89 -13.81 -12.02 -12.40
CA LEU A 89 -13.28 -12.28 -13.74
C LEU A 89 -14.30 -12.93 -14.68
N LYS A 90 -15.17 -13.79 -14.15
CA LYS A 90 -16.21 -14.49 -14.92
C LYS A 90 -17.22 -13.56 -15.59
N GLU A 91 -17.45 -12.40 -15.00
CA GLU A 91 -18.42 -11.40 -15.45
C GLU A 91 -17.75 -10.19 -16.09
N ALA A 92 -16.43 -10.07 -15.92
CA ALA A 92 -15.66 -8.97 -16.43
C ALA A 92 -15.54 -8.99 -17.96
N THR A 93 -15.45 -7.79 -18.51
CA THR A 93 -15.04 -7.51 -19.89
C THR A 93 -13.53 -7.28 -19.95
N PHE A 94 -12.96 -7.40 -21.15
CA PHE A 94 -11.56 -7.02 -21.39
C PHE A 94 -11.26 -5.57 -20.99
N LEU A 95 -12.20 -4.65 -21.20
CA LEU A 95 -12.01 -3.23 -20.85
C LEU A 95 -11.95 -3.03 -19.33
N GLU A 96 -12.75 -3.75 -18.55
CA GLU A 96 -12.69 -3.69 -17.08
C GLU A 96 -11.38 -4.26 -16.53
N VAL A 97 -10.91 -5.38 -17.09
CA VAL A 97 -9.60 -5.94 -16.73
C VAL A 97 -8.48 -4.96 -17.10
N LYS A 98 -8.50 -4.39 -18.31
CA LYS A 98 -7.50 -3.40 -18.74
C LYS A 98 -7.50 -2.15 -17.85
N ALA A 99 -8.68 -1.62 -17.51
CA ALA A 99 -8.81 -0.47 -16.63
C ALA A 99 -8.24 -0.75 -15.23
N TYR A 100 -8.45 -1.95 -14.70
CA TYR A 100 -7.92 -2.36 -13.41
C TYR A 100 -6.39 -2.29 -13.36
N TYR A 101 -5.71 -2.88 -14.36
CA TYR A 101 -4.24 -2.86 -14.41
C TYR A 101 -3.67 -1.47 -14.73
N SER A 102 -4.41 -0.63 -15.48
CA SER A 102 -4.08 0.79 -15.64
C SER A 102 -4.10 1.53 -14.29
N GLN A 103 -5.11 1.31 -13.46
CA GLN A 103 -5.19 1.90 -12.12
C GLN A 103 -4.06 1.40 -11.20
N LEU A 104 -3.66 0.12 -11.32
CA LEU A 104 -2.50 -0.38 -10.60
C LEU A 104 -1.20 0.31 -11.04
N SER A 105 -1.08 0.63 -12.32
CA SER A 105 0.10 1.34 -12.83
C SER A 105 0.21 2.76 -12.25
N GLU A 106 -0.91 3.47 -12.17
CA GLU A 106 -0.99 4.77 -11.50
C GLU A 106 -0.67 4.66 -10.01
N LYS A 107 -1.24 3.65 -9.34
CA LYS A 107 -1.05 3.39 -7.90
C LYS A 107 0.40 3.07 -7.55
N TYR A 108 1.09 2.27 -8.37
CA TYR A 108 2.46 1.83 -8.07
C TYR A 108 3.54 2.69 -8.71
N GLY A 109 3.19 3.55 -9.67
CA GLY A 109 4.13 4.44 -10.34
C GLY A 109 5.05 3.74 -11.34
N TYR A 110 4.66 2.56 -11.81
CA TYR A 110 5.33 1.81 -12.89
C TYR A 110 4.28 1.07 -13.72
N ASP A 111 4.62 0.67 -14.95
CA ASP A 111 3.70 -0.03 -15.84
C ASP A 111 3.42 -1.46 -15.34
N VAL A 112 2.15 -1.75 -15.05
CA VAL A 112 1.68 -3.06 -14.60
C VAL A 112 0.95 -3.72 -15.76
N GLU A 113 1.63 -4.66 -16.40
CA GLU A 113 1.04 -5.45 -17.48
C GLU A 113 -0.03 -6.42 -16.97
N ILE A 114 -1.02 -6.71 -17.82
CA ILE A 114 -2.03 -7.73 -17.55
C ILE A 114 -1.33 -9.11 -17.62
N PRO A 115 -1.34 -9.91 -16.54
CA PRO A 115 -0.73 -11.24 -16.58
C PRO A 115 -1.39 -12.12 -17.63
N VAL A 116 -0.58 -12.85 -18.40
CA VAL A 116 -1.06 -13.74 -19.48
C VAL A 116 -2.11 -14.75 -18.99
N MET A 117 -1.98 -15.22 -17.75
CA MET A 117 -2.96 -16.13 -17.14
C MET A 117 -4.33 -15.50 -16.97
N VAL A 118 -4.41 -14.21 -16.64
CA VAL A 118 -5.68 -13.48 -16.51
C VAL A 118 -6.34 -13.29 -17.88
N LEU A 119 -5.56 -12.97 -18.91
CA LEU A 119 -6.06 -12.90 -20.29
C LEU A 119 -6.55 -14.26 -20.80
N GLY A 120 -5.80 -15.33 -20.50
CA GLY A 120 -6.17 -16.69 -20.86
C GLY A 120 -7.47 -17.14 -20.18
N ASP A 121 -7.61 -16.90 -18.88
CA ASP A 121 -8.83 -17.21 -18.13
C ASP A 121 -10.03 -16.41 -18.66
N LEU A 122 -9.87 -15.10 -18.87
CA LEU A 122 -10.91 -14.24 -19.46
C LEU A 122 -11.34 -14.75 -20.84
N GLY A 123 -10.38 -15.05 -21.72
CA GLY A 123 -10.67 -15.55 -23.07
C GLY A 123 -11.41 -16.88 -23.04
N ASN A 124 -11.00 -17.81 -22.18
CA ASN A 124 -11.69 -19.08 -21.99
C ASN A 124 -13.13 -18.90 -21.51
N ASP A 125 -13.35 -17.99 -20.55
CA ASP A 125 -14.70 -17.70 -20.04
C ASP A 125 -15.58 -17.03 -21.10
N MET A 126 -15.01 -16.18 -21.95
CA MET A 126 -15.76 -15.56 -23.07
C MET A 126 -16.14 -16.56 -24.17
N LEU A 127 -15.27 -17.53 -24.48
CA LEU A 127 -15.52 -18.53 -25.53
C LEU A 127 -16.49 -19.65 -25.11
N ARG A 128 -16.68 -19.84 -23.81
CA ARG A 128 -17.57 -20.88 -23.25
C ARG A 128 -18.97 -20.38 -22.92
N LYS A 129 -19.23 -19.08 -23.07
CA LYS A 129 -20.56 -18.48 -23.00
C LYS A 129 -21.27 -18.62 -24.34
#